data_AF-A0A1F0QIW7-F1
#
_entry.id   AF-A0A1F0QIW7-F1
#
_cell.length_a   1.000
_cell.length_b   1.000
_cell.length_c   1.000
_cell.angle_alpha   90.00
_cell.angle_beta   90.00
_cell.angle_gamma   90.00
#
_symmetry.space_group_name_H-M   'P 1'
#
loop_
_entity.id
_entity.type
_entity.pdbx_description
1 polymer ?
#
loop_
_entity_poly.entity_id
_entity_poly.type
_entity_poly.pdbx_seq_one_letter_code
_entity_poly.pdbx_strand_id
1 'polypeptide(L)'
;MTLFCNDDWLYLASENSSSFYLYSWGGGEWVSYKNDDLVDSTTIKCWDSNRLSADNVPKQITDDIPLCKQSTEDSAESTQAQETCDGRYILIVDSLLVPYGDSPQSEINRVEAHYAGVKIMPGTACSSLRSEHEGKQVYAAYYDAGHSVDEVCKLKARYGGNARSLNNNADFSDPC
;
A
#
# COMPACT_ATOMS: atom_id res chain seq x y z
N MET A 1 0.37 -6.86 29.37
CA MET A 1 0.43 -5.38 29.43
C MET A 1 1.65 -4.98 28.61
N THR A 2 1.46 -4.12 27.63
CA THR A 2 2.55 -3.63 26.78
C THR A 2 3.08 -2.32 27.34
N LEU A 3 4.39 -2.25 27.55
CA LEU A 3 5.11 -1.05 27.95
C LEU A 3 6.27 -0.85 26.98
N PHE A 4 6.28 0.30 26.31
CA PHE A 4 7.43 0.79 25.57
C PHE A 4 7.87 2.12 26.17
N CYS A 5 9.16 2.30 26.38
CA CYS A 5 9.73 3.52 26.95
C CYS A 5 11.13 3.74 26.38
N ASN A 6 11.36 4.91 25.80
CA ASN A 6 12.69 5.40 25.43
C ASN A 6 12.86 6.87 25.88
N ASP A 7 13.91 7.54 25.41
CA ASP A 7 14.21 8.93 25.82
C ASP A 7 13.17 9.95 25.33
N ASP A 8 12.36 9.61 24.32
CA ASP A 8 11.43 10.54 23.65
C ASP A 8 9.96 10.14 23.77
N TRP A 9 9.66 8.85 24.00
CA TRP A 9 8.34 8.24 23.89
C TRP A 9 8.05 7.24 25.00
N LEU A 10 6.82 7.31 25.51
CA LEU A 10 6.26 6.35 26.46
C LEU A 10 4.90 5.86 25.96
N TYR A 11 4.77 4.55 25.83
CA TYR A 11 3.54 3.88 25.44
C TYR A 11 3.15 2.80 26.45
N LEU A 12 1.89 2.83 26.83
CA LEU A 12 1.26 1.91 27.77
C LEU A 12 -0.02 1.38 27.16
N ALA A 13 -0.15 0.06 27.04
CA ALA A 13 -1.40 -0.57 26.64
C ALA A 13 -1.73 -1.78 27.51
N SER A 14 -3.02 -1.91 27.81
CA SER A 14 -3.54 -3.15 28.40
C SER A 14 -3.85 -4.14 27.28
N GLU A 15 -3.33 -5.36 27.41
CA GLU A 15 -3.67 -6.45 26.50
C GLU A 15 -5.18 -6.65 26.44
N ASN A 16 -5.71 -6.93 25.24
CA ASN A 16 -7.13 -7.16 24.98
C ASN A 16 -8.05 -6.01 25.42
N SER A 17 -7.57 -4.77 25.47
CA SER A 17 -8.33 -3.59 25.85
C SER A 17 -8.10 -2.44 24.86
N SER A 18 -9.09 -1.56 24.71
CA SER A 18 -8.97 -0.28 24.01
C SER A 18 -8.31 0.82 24.86
N SER A 19 -7.70 0.45 25.98
CA SER A 19 -7.00 1.36 26.89
C SER A 19 -5.52 1.43 26.53
N PHE A 20 -5.15 2.48 25.82
CA PHE A 20 -3.79 2.81 25.47
C PHE A 20 -3.49 4.29 25.77
N TYR A 21 -2.26 4.54 26.19
CA TYR A 21 -1.76 5.87 26.54
C TYR A 21 -0.42 6.09 25.85
N LEU A 22 -0.31 7.19 25.13
CA LEU A 22 0.89 7.60 24.42
C LEU A 22 1.34 8.97 24.94
N TYR A 23 2.63 9.11 25.23
CA TYR A 23 3.24 10.33 25.71
C TYR A 23 4.53 10.61 24.95
N SER A 24 4.82 11.90 24.77
CA SER A 24 6.11 12.39 24.28
C SER A 24 6.86 13.15 25.38
N TRP A 25 8.17 13.14 25.32
CA TRP A 25 9.01 13.85 26.28
C TRP A 25 9.11 15.34 25.93
N GLY A 26 8.65 16.21 26.84
CA GLY A 26 8.68 17.66 26.66
C GLY A 26 9.96 18.35 27.19
N GLY A 27 11.00 17.58 27.53
CA GLY A 27 12.25 18.11 28.12
C GLY A 27 12.23 18.28 29.64
N GLY A 28 11.09 18.07 30.30
CA GLY A 28 10.97 18.12 31.76
C GLY A 28 9.81 17.32 32.35
N GLU A 29 8.82 16.96 31.53
CA GLU A 29 7.72 16.08 31.89
C GLU A 29 7.23 15.28 30.67
N TRP A 30 6.52 14.19 30.96
CA TRP A 30 5.80 13.42 29.95
C TRP A 30 4.50 14.12 29.59
N VAL A 31 4.34 14.49 28.31
CA VAL A 31 3.15 15.17 27.80
C VAL A 31 2.30 14.17 27.04
N SER A 32 1.00 14.11 27.35
CA SER A 32 0.08 13.20 26.65
C SER A 32 0.02 13.54 25.16
N TYR A 33 0.32 12.57 24.32
CA TYR A 33 0.30 12.73 22.88
C TYR A 33 -1.13 12.55 22.36
N LYS A 34 -1.75 13.66 21.97
CA LYS A 34 -3.18 13.75 21.65
C LYS A 34 -3.53 12.88 20.43
N ASN A 35 -4.63 12.13 20.53
CA ASN A 35 -5.19 11.39 19.38
C ASN A 35 -5.79 12.34 18.34
N ASP A 36 -5.81 11.89 17.09
CA ASP A 36 -6.32 12.68 15.96
C ASP A 36 -7.83 12.57 15.85
N ASP A 37 -8.38 11.36 15.97
CA ASP A 37 -9.83 11.12 15.93
C ASP A 37 -10.22 9.86 16.73
N LEU A 38 -11.47 9.40 16.56
CA LEU A 38 -11.99 8.11 17.00
C LEU A 38 -12.22 7.18 15.79
N VAL A 39 -12.09 5.87 15.99
CA VAL A 39 -12.40 4.87 14.95
C VAL A 39 -13.91 4.76 14.76
N ASP A 40 -14.42 5.19 13.60
CA ASP A 40 -15.85 5.15 13.23
C ASP A 40 -16.78 5.68 14.35
N SER A 41 -17.80 4.91 14.75
CA SER A 41 -18.74 5.24 15.84
C SER A 41 -18.32 4.70 17.21
N THR A 42 -17.05 4.30 17.38
CA THR A 42 -16.53 3.73 18.62
C THR A 42 -15.93 4.80 19.54
N THR A 43 -15.60 4.44 20.78
CA THR A 43 -14.83 5.28 21.72
C THR A 43 -13.32 5.02 21.62
N ILE A 44 -12.88 4.28 20.60
CA ILE A 44 -11.47 3.91 20.41
C ILE A 44 -10.75 5.09 19.74
N LYS A 45 -9.79 5.66 20.45
CA LYS A 45 -8.92 6.73 19.94
C LYS A 45 -8.01 6.21 18.82
N CYS A 46 -7.74 7.04 17.84
CA CYS A 46 -6.85 6.70 16.74
C CYS A 46 -5.85 7.83 16.45
N TRP A 47 -4.75 7.49 15.79
CA TRP A 47 -3.73 8.44 15.36
C TRP A 47 -3.49 8.41 13.87
N ASP A 48 -3.12 9.56 13.33
CA ASP A 48 -2.70 9.70 11.96
C ASP A 48 -1.27 9.16 11.75
N SER A 49 -1.09 8.24 10.80
CA SER A 49 0.19 7.58 10.54
C SER A 49 1.29 8.57 10.09
N ASN A 50 0.91 9.59 9.33
CA ASN A 50 1.84 10.60 8.82
C ASN A 50 2.32 11.48 9.96
N ARG A 51 1.42 11.87 10.88
CA ARG A 51 1.78 12.63 12.07
C ARG A 51 2.71 11.84 12.99
N LEU A 52 2.42 10.56 13.24
CA LEU A 52 3.30 9.69 14.04
C LEU A 52 4.70 9.58 13.40
N SER A 53 4.77 9.42 12.08
CA SER A 53 6.03 9.33 11.36
C SER A 53 6.80 10.64 11.37
N ALA A 54 6.12 11.78 11.17
CA ALA A 54 6.71 13.11 11.22
C ALA A 54 7.30 13.44 12.60
N ASP A 55 6.64 12.99 13.66
CA ASP A 55 7.10 13.18 15.03
C ASP A 55 8.14 12.13 15.47
N ASN A 56 8.56 11.23 14.57
CA ASN A 56 9.54 10.17 14.83
C ASN A 56 9.10 9.19 15.93
N VAL A 57 7.81 8.85 15.96
CA VAL A 57 7.29 7.80 16.83
C VAL A 57 7.89 6.44 16.43
N PRO A 58 8.43 5.65 17.37
CA PRO A 58 8.99 4.34 17.08
C PRO A 58 7.98 3.38 16.43
N LYS A 59 8.45 2.59 15.44
CA LYS A 59 7.61 1.62 14.72
C LYS A 59 6.93 0.60 15.65
N GLN A 60 7.62 0.21 16.72
CA GLN A 60 7.09 -0.69 17.74
C GLN A 60 5.82 -0.14 18.43
N ILE A 61 5.68 1.18 18.50
CA ILE A 61 4.45 1.82 18.96
C ILE A 61 3.44 1.88 17.82
N THR A 62 3.84 2.35 16.63
CA THR A 62 2.90 2.53 15.50
C THR A 62 2.26 1.23 15.01
N ASP A 63 2.93 0.09 15.18
CA ASP A 63 2.41 -1.24 14.85
C ASP A 63 1.33 -1.70 15.85
N ASP A 64 1.35 -1.17 17.08
CA ASP A 64 0.49 -1.58 18.20
C ASP A 64 -0.67 -0.62 18.49
N ILE A 65 -0.71 0.58 17.88
CA ILE A 65 -1.79 1.55 18.11
C ILE A 65 -2.83 1.56 16.98
N PRO A 66 -4.11 1.88 17.29
CA PRO A 66 -5.11 2.07 16.26
C PRO A 66 -4.78 3.30 15.40
N LEU A 67 -4.65 3.11 14.10
CA LEU A 67 -4.53 4.20 13.14
C LEU A 67 -5.92 4.70 12.74
N CYS A 68 -6.06 5.99 12.54
CA CYS A 68 -7.29 6.53 11.99
C CYS A 68 -7.46 5.97 10.58
N LYS A 69 -8.69 5.61 10.20
CA LYS A 69 -9.00 5.34 8.81
C LYS A 69 -8.75 6.63 8.04
N GLN A 70 -7.58 6.75 7.45
CA GLN A 70 -7.36 7.73 6.41
C GLN A 70 -8.29 7.33 5.27
N SER A 71 -9.30 8.16 5.02
CA SER A 71 -9.99 8.14 3.74
C SER A 71 -8.95 8.42 2.67
N THR A 72 -8.45 7.34 2.08
CA THR A 72 -7.72 7.22 0.81
C THR A 72 -6.38 7.96 0.66
N GLU A 73 -5.36 7.19 0.26
CA GLU A 73 -4.29 7.61 -0.66
C GLU A 73 -3.29 8.66 -0.16
N ASP A 74 -2.46 8.33 0.83
CA ASP A 74 -1.06 8.79 0.81
C ASP A 74 -0.22 8.13 1.92
N SER A 75 1.02 7.74 1.58
CA SER A 75 2.13 7.44 2.50
C SER A 75 2.32 6.01 3.04
N ALA A 76 2.12 5.00 2.19
CA ALA A 76 2.93 3.77 2.22
C ALA A 76 3.83 3.65 0.96
N GLU A 77 4.17 4.79 0.36
CA GLU A 77 4.86 4.88 -0.92
C GLU A 77 6.18 5.66 -0.77
N SER A 78 7.25 5.01 -0.29
CA SER A 78 8.60 5.61 -0.43
C SER A 78 9.79 4.64 -0.32
N THR A 79 9.61 3.33 -0.49
CA THR A 79 10.79 2.47 -0.72
C THR A 79 10.55 1.33 -1.71
N GLN A 80 9.37 0.70 -1.74
CA GLN A 80 9.06 -0.35 -2.76
C GLN A 80 8.48 0.19 -4.07
N ALA A 81 7.69 1.27 -4.04
CA ALA A 81 7.13 1.85 -5.27
C ALA A 81 8.19 2.52 -6.13
N GLN A 82 9.22 3.14 -5.53
CA GLN A 82 10.32 3.75 -6.27
C GLN A 82 11.13 2.74 -7.08
N GLU A 83 11.30 1.50 -6.60
CA GLU A 83 11.94 0.42 -7.35
C GLU A 83 11.01 -0.22 -8.38
N THR A 84 9.69 -0.13 -8.17
CA THR A 84 8.70 -0.79 -9.02
C THR A 84 8.25 0.11 -10.19
N CYS A 85 8.21 1.43 -9.99
CA CYS A 85 7.78 2.45 -10.93
C CYS A 85 8.96 3.19 -11.57
N ASP A 86 9.95 2.43 -12.02
CA ASP A 86 11.23 2.87 -12.58
C ASP A 86 11.17 3.24 -14.07
N GLY A 87 9.96 3.37 -14.63
CA GLY A 87 9.74 3.65 -16.05
C GLY A 87 9.84 2.45 -16.98
N ARG A 88 10.05 1.23 -16.47
CA ARG A 88 10.02 0.03 -17.32
C ARG A 88 8.64 -0.18 -17.95
N TYR A 89 8.63 -0.84 -19.10
CA TYR A 89 7.42 -1.24 -19.80
C TYR A 89 7.00 -2.64 -19.39
N ILE A 90 5.69 -2.81 -19.24
CA ILE A 90 5.06 -4.10 -18.98
C ILE A 90 3.92 -4.32 -19.98
N LEU A 91 3.65 -5.59 -20.27
CA LEU A 91 2.45 -5.99 -20.98
C LEU A 91 1.45 -6.58 -20.00
N ILE A 92 0.33 -5.91 -19.79
CA ILE A 92 -0.78 -6.44 -18.98
C ILE A 92 -1.63 -7.37 -19.87
N VAL A 93 -1.65 -8.65 -19.53
CA VAL A 93 -2.37 -9.70 -20.28
C VAL A 93 -3.71 -10.08 -19.66
N ASP A 94 -3.88 -9.88 -18.35
CA ASP A 94 -5.14 -10.05 -17.63
C ASP A 94 -5.21 -9.08 -16.44
N SER A 95 -6.42 -8.73 -16.01
CA SER A 95 -6.68 -7.86 -14.86
C SER A 95 -7.58 -8.61 -13.89
N LEU A 96 -7.05 -8.96 -12.71
CA LEU A 96 -7.81 -9.65 -11.68
C LEU A 96 -8.63 -8.61 -10.92
N LEU A 97 -9.94 -8.84 -10.80
CA LEU A 97 -10.85 -7.98 -10.05
C LEU A 97 -11.25 -8.69 -8.77
N VAL A 98 -10.73 -8.22 -7.64
CA VAL A 98 -10.91 -8.84 -6.33
C VAL A 98 -11.75 -7.93 -5.44
N PRO A 99 -12.89 -8.39 -4.90
CA PRO A 99 -13.66 -7.61 -3.94
C PRO A 99 -12.83 -7.24 -2.71
N TYR A 100 -13.09 -6.07 -2.14
CA TYR A 100 -12.43 -5.66 -0.91
C TYR A 100 -12.73 -6.64 0.24
N GLY A 101 -11.67 -7.10 0.90
CA GLY A 101 -11.75 -8.09 1.98
C GLY A 101 -11.61 -9.55 1.54
N ASP A 102 -11.62 -9.81 0.23
CA ASP A 102 -11.39 -11.15 -0.32
C ASP A 102 -9.91 -11.39 -0.65
N SER A 103 -9.50 -12.66 -0.64
CA SER A 103 -8.15 -13.05 -1.03
C SER A 103 -8.00 -13.11 -2.56
N PRO A 104 -6.93 -12.56 -3.15
CA PRO A 104 -6.68 -12.63 -4.59
C PRO A 104 -6.24 -14.02 -5.06
N GLN A 105 -5.95 -14.96 -4.15
CA GLN A 105 -5.24 -16.21 -4.49
C GLN A 105 -5.94 -17.08 -5.54
N SER A 106 -7.27 -17.13 -5.55
CA SER A 106 -8.01 -17.91 -6.56
C SER A 106 -7.82 -17.36 -7.96
N GLU A 107 -7.84 -16.04 -8.11
CA GLU A 107 -7.62 -15.37 -9.39
C GLU A 107 -6.15 -15.45 -9.82
N ILE A 108 -5.21 -15.35 -8.87
CA ILE A 108 -3.78 -15.56 -9.13
C ILE A 108 -3.56 -16.97 -9.69
N ASN A 109 -4.09 -18.00 -9.03
CA ASN A 109 -3.96 -19.39 -9.48
C ASN A 109 -4.57 -19.59 -10.89
N ARG A 110 -5.71 -18.96 -11.19
CA ARG A 110 -6.35 -19.00 -12.52
C ARG A 110 -5.41 -18.45 -13.59
N VAL A 111 -4.82 -17.29 -13.32
CA VAL A 111 -3.97 -16.57 -14.27
C VAL A 111 -2.62 -17.29 -14.45
N GLU A 112 -1.98 -17.75 -13.38
CA GLU A 112 -0.72 -18.50 -13.44
C GLU A 112 -0.88 -19.84 -14.18
N ALA A 113 -2.04 -20.49 -14.07
CA ALA A 113 -2.34 -21.71 -14.81
C ALA A 113 -2.54 -21.46 -16.31
N HIS A 114 -2.94 -20.24 -16.71
CA HIS A 114 -3.20 -19.90 -18.11
C HIS A 114 -1.98 -19.23 -18.80
N TYR A 115 -1.23 -18.42 -18.07
CA TYR A 115 -0.09 -17.64 -18.57
C TYR A 115 1.20 -18.07 -17.88
N ALA A 116 2.00 -18.89 -18.56
CA ALA A 116 3.27 -19.36 -18.04
C ALA A 116 4.28 -18.21 -17.84
N GLY A 117 4.80 -18.05 -16.62
CA GLY A 117 5.81 -17.03 -16.31
C GLY A 117 5.25 -15.62 -16.13
N VAL A 118 3.93 -15.49 -16.00
CA VAL A 118 3.28 -14.21 -15.68
C VAL A 118 3.65 -13.75 -14.26
N LYS A 119 3.79 -12.45 -14.08
CA LYS A 119 3.96 -11.81 -12.76
C LYS A 119 2.65 -11.12 -12.37
N ILE A 120 2.38 -11.02 -11.07
CA ILE A 120 1.21 -10.31 -10.54
C ILE A 120 1.69 -9.08 -9.76
N MET A 121 1.01 -7.95 -9.94
CA MET A 121 1.27 -6.71 -9.20
C MET A 121 -0.06 -6.04 -8.85
N PRO A 122 -0.24 -5.53 -7.61
CA PRO A 122 -1.44 -4.78 -7.28
C PRO A 122 -1.51 -3.49 -8.08
N GLY A 123 -2.72 -3.06 -8.44
CA GLY A 123 -2.96 -1.83 -9.19
C GLY A 123 -2.59 -0.55 -8.44
N THR A 124 -2.35 -0.66 -7.13
CA THR A 124 -1.81 0.41 -6.29
C THR A 124 -0.29 0.52 -6.34
N ALA A 125 0.41 -0.37 -7.05
CA ALA A 125 1.88 -0.39 -7.04
C ALA A 125 2.51 0.81 -7.77
N CYS A 126 1.86 1.32 -8.81
CA CYS A 126 2.24 2.52 -9.55
C CYS A 126 0.98 3.26 -9.99
N SER A 127 0.99 4.59 -10.02
CA SER A 127 -0.19 5.37 -10.43
C SER A 127 -0.60 5.13 -11.89
N SER A 128 0.32 4.68 -12.76
CA SER A 128 0.02 4.24 -14.14
C SER A 128 -0.75 2.92 -14.22
N LEU A 129 -0.92 2.23 -13.10
CA LEU A 129 -1.83 1.10 -12.94
C LEU A 129 -3.14 1.59 -12.32
N ARG A 130 -4.24 0.93 -12.68
CA ARG A 130 -5.53 1.23 -12.08
C ARG A 130 -5.61 0.49 -10.76
N SER A 131 -5.82 1.20 -9.66
CA SER A 131 -6.02 0.62 -8.33
C SER A 131 -7.38 -0.07 -8.19
N GLU A 132 -8.41 0.46 -8.85
CA GLU A 132 -9.79 0.01 -8.72
C GLU A 132 -10.54 -0.03 -10.06
N HIS A 133 -11.49 -0.96 -10.17
CA HIS A 133 -12.52 -0.97 -11.21
C HIS A 133 -13.84 -1.50 -10.62
N GLU A 134 -14.93 -0.73 -10.78
CA GLU A 134 -16.27 -1.08 -10.28
C GLU A 134 -16.31 -1.46 -8.78
N GLY A 135 -15.58 -0.75 -7.92
CA GLY A 135 -15.53 -1.05 -6.48
C GLY A 135 -14.76 -2.32 -6.12
N LYS A 136 -13.94 -2.85 -7.04
CA LYS A 136 -13.06 -4.01 -6.82
C LYS A 136 -11.60 -3.62 -6.99
N GLN A 137 -10.74 -4.19 -6.15
CA GLN A 137 -9.29 -4.06 -6.25
C GLN A 137 -8.80 -4.72 -7.54
N VAL A 138 -7.95 -4.02 -8.26
CA VAL A 138 -7.36 -4.52 -9.50
C VAL A 138 -5.96 -5.04 -9.24
N TYR A 139 -5.63 -6.21 -9.79
CA TYR A 139 -4.25 -6.69 -9.89
C TYR A 139 -3.91 -6.90 -11.36
N ALA A 140 -2.76 -6.38 -11.78
CA ALA A 140 -2.25 -6.55 -13.13
C ALA A 140 -1.48 -7.88 -13.22
N ALA A 141 -1.90 -8.74 -14.14
CA ALA A 141 -1.12 -9.88 -14.59
C ALA A 141 -0.29 -9.46 -15.80
N TYR A 142 1.04 -9.56 -15.70
CA TYR A 142 1.92 -8.93 -16.68
C TYR A 142 3.18 -9.72 -17.04
N TYR A 143 3.71 -9.40 -18.22
CA TYR A 143 5.07 -9.73 -18.62
C TYR A 143 5.95 -8.47 -18.58
N ASP A 144 7.18 -8.64 -18.14
CA ASP A 144 8.18 -7.58 -18.01
C ASP A 144 8.95 -7.43 -19.33
N ALA A 145 8.96 -6.22 -19.90
CA ALA A 145 9.67 -5.90 -21.13
C ALA A 145 10.91 -5.03 -20.89
N GLY A 146 11.23 -4.72 -19.62
CA GLY A 146 12.26 -3.75 -19.27
C GLY A 146 12.00 -2.39 -19.91
N HIS A 147 13.04 -1.62 -20.21
CA HIS A 147 12.91 -0.26 -20.76
C HIS A 147 12.86 -0.19 -22.29
N SER A 148 12.36 -1.24 -22.97
CA SER A 148 12.26 -1.30 -24.43
C SER A 148 10.81 -1.28 -24.92
N VAL A 149 10.43 -0.22 -25.65
CA VAL A 149 9.13 -0.13 -26.32
C VAL A 149 8.98 -1.22 -27.38
N ASP A 150 10.03 -1.48 -28.16
CA ASP A 150 9.98 -2.53 -29.18
C ASP A 150 9.70 -3.91 -28.57
N GLU A 151 10.24 -4.19 -27.39
CA GLU A 151 10.03 -5.46 -26.72
C GLU A 151 8.61 -5.59 -26.18
N VAL A 152 8.05 -4.55 -25.56
CA VAL A 152 6.66 -4.59 -25.08
C VAL A 152 5.66 -4.70 -26.24
N CYS A 153 5.96 -4.07 -27.38
CA CYS A 153 5.11 -4.18 -28.58
C CYS A 153 5.19 -5.56 -29.24
N LYS A 154 6.37 -6.23 -29.22
CA LYS A 154 6.46 -7.64 -29.65
C LYS A 154 5.67 -8.57 -28.74
N LEU A 155 5.73 -8.35 -27.43
CA LEU A 155 4.93 -9.12 -26.48
C LEU A 155 3.44 -8.90 -26.75
N LYS A 156 3.01 -7.65 -26.96
CA LYS A 156 1.61 -7.31 -27.27
C LYS A 156 1.14 -7.97 -28.57
N ALA A 157 1.98 -7.97 -29.60
CA ALA A 157 1.68 -8.66 -30.86
C ALA A 157 1.55 -10.18 -30.70
N ARG A 158 2.23 -10.79 -29.72
CA ARG A 158 2.19 -12.23 -29.43
C ARG A 158 1.02 -12.64 -28.54
N TYR A 159 0.78 -11.90 -27.46
CA TYR A 159 -0.15 -12.29 -26.40
C TYR A 159 -1.44 -11.46 -26.37
N GLY A 160 -1.51 -10.36 -27.13
CA GLY A 160 -2.56 -9.34 -26.98
C GLY A 160 -2.35 -8.51 -25.71
N GLY A 161 -3.42 -7.89 -25.21
CA GLY A 161 -3.40 -7.11 -23.97
C GLY A 161 -3.07 -5.63 -24.16
N ASN A 162 -2.70 -4.96 -23.06
CA ASN A 162 -2.42 -3.53 -23.01
C ASN A 162 -1.00 -3.29 -22.50
N ALA A 163 -0.18 -2.58 -23.27
CA ALA A 163 1.14 -2.20 -22.82
C ALA A 163 1.06 -0.93 -21.96
N ARG A 164 1.94 -0.85 -20.96
CA ARG A 164 2.00 0.24 -19.98
C ARG A 164 3.45 0.52 -19.62
N SER A 165 3.76 1.79 -19.35
CA SER A 165 4.95 2.15 -18.59
C SER A 165 4.61 2.18 -17.10
N LEU A 166 5.49 1.67 -16.24
CA LEU A 166 5.35 1.77 -14.79
C LEU A 166 5.87 3.12 -14.31
N ASN A 167 4.96 4.03 -13.97
CA ASN A 167 5.27 5.39 -13.56
C ASN A 167 4.21 5.92 -12.58
N ASN A 168 4.51 7.07 -11.98
CA ASN A 168 3.64 7.72 -11.00
C ASN A 168 2.89 8.94 -11.55
N ASN A 169 2.72 9.01 -12.88
CA ASN A 169 2.07 10.14 -13.56
C ASN A 169 0.62 9.85 -13.96
N ALA A 170 0.04 8.74 -13.48
CA ALA A 170 -1.28 8.25 -13.90
C ALA A 170 -1.41 8.13 -15.43
N ASP A 171 -0.30 7.79 -16.11
CA ASP A 171 -0.30 7.65 -17.56
C ASP A 171 -0.80 6.26 -17.96
N PHE A 172 -2.01 6.26 -18.51
CA PHE A 172 -2.70 5.09 -19.04
C PHE A 172 -2.58 5.02 -20.58
N SER A 173 -1.51 5.54 -21.15
CA SER A 173 -1.22 5.41 -22.57
C SER A 173 -0.65 4.03 -22.90
N ASP A 174 -1.01 3.53 -24.08
CA ASP A 174 -0.37 2.34 -24.65
C ASP A 174 0.76 2.80 -25.58
N PRO A 175 2.02 2.42 -25.34
CA PRO A 175 3.16 2.81 -26.17
C PRO A 175 3.20 2.10 -27.53
N CYS A 176 2.27 1.16 -27.76
CA CYS A 176 2.06 0.41 -28.99
C CYS A 176 0.65 0.73 -29.54
#